data_AF-A0A5P1E6Q8-F1
#
_entry.id   AF-A0A5P1E6Q8-F1
#
_cell.length_a   1.000
_cell.length_b   1.000
_cell.length_c   1.000
_cell.angle_alpha   90.00
_cell.angle_beta   90.00
_cell.angle_gamma   90.00
#
_symmetry.space_group_name_H-M   'P 1'
#
loop_
_entity.id
_entity.type
_entity.pdbx_description
1 polymer ?
#
loop_
_entity_poly.entity_id
_entity_poly.type
_entity_poly.pdbx_seq_one_letter_code
_entity_poly.pdbx_strand_id
1 'polypeptide(L)'
;MEAYFLVLCCLAYYFGGGLSQIANVIDYGAVGDGKRDDTQAFSTAWDVACNASDSTTMLIPSGKTFMIYPVVFKGPCKSPVHVQICSDAPDTLAFGNCSNITLEGLRFVNSPMKHISIFKSSGVQLRNLTILAPGESPNTDGIHIEESQQAEISNSIIGTGDDCISIGSGTSNLNITQINCGPGHGISIGSLGRGGTKATVNQVLISNCKFNKTTNGLRIKTWPGGSGLVNDIKFVGNNFTEVYNPIIINQFYCDHSKNCGTGVCN
;
A
#
# COMPACT_ATOMS: atom_id res chain seq x y z
N MET A 1 50.45 15.84 27.89
CA MET A 1 51.66 15.00 27.76
C MET A 1 51.65 14.07 28.96
N GLU A 2 51.56 12.75 28.84
CA GLU A 2 51.91 11.85 27.75
C GLU A 2 50.80 10.84 27.45
N ALA A 3 50.82 10.32 26.23
CA ALA A 3 49.93 9.28 25.73
C ALA A 3 50.53 7.90 26.03
N TYR A 4 49.70 6.95 26.45
CA TYR A 4 50.00 5.53 26.36
C TYR A 4 48.97 4.86 25.43
N PHE A 5 49.47 4.33 24.32
CA PHE A 5 48.73 3.45 23.43
C PHE A 5 48.51 2.11 24.14
N LEU A 6 47.24 1.71 24.31
CA LEU A 6 46.89 0.31 24.57
C LEU A 6 45.91 -0.13 23.49
N VAL A 7 46.37 -1.03 22.62
CA VAL A 7 45.53 -1.76 21.68
C VAL A 7 44.74 -2.78 22.49
N LEU A 8 43.50 -2.45 22.83
CA LEU A 8 42.49 -3.41 23.26
C LEU A 8 41.59 -3.68 22.07
N CYS A 9 41.77 -4.87 21.48
CA CYS A 9 40.83 -5.45 20.54
C CYS A 9 39.45 -5.45 21.21
N CYS A 10 38.52 -4.65 20.70
CA CYS A 10 37.13 -4.76 21.06
C CYS A 10 36.67 -6.17 20.68
N LEU A 11 36.62 -7.08 21.66
CA LEU A 11 35.61 -8.11 21.66
C LEU A 11 34.27 -7.37 21.71
N ALA A 12 33.77 -6.98 20.55
CA ALA A 12 32.37 -6.69 20.39
C ALA A 12 31.64 -7.99 20.77
N TYR A 13 31.10 -8.01 21.99
CA TYR A 13 29.96 -8.85 22.28
C TYR A 13 28.86 -8.40 21.33
N TYR A 14 28.85 -8.96 20.14
CA TYR A 14 27.68 -9.02 19.29
C TYR A 14 26.63 -9.78 20.08
N PHE A 15 25.74 -9.04 20.74
CA PHE A 15 24.39 -9.55 20.91
C PHE A 15 23.84 -9.74 19.50
N GLY A 16 23.92 -10.97 19.01
CA GLY A 16 23.35 -11.39 17.75
C GLY A 16 21.85 -11.19 17.80
N GLY A 17 21.37 -10.04 17.32
CA GLY A 17 20.05 -9.96 16.71
C GLY A 17 20.11 -10.83 15.46
N GLY A 18 19.72 -12.09 15.58
CA GLY A 18 19.73 -13.05 14.49
C GLY A 18 18.97 -12.49 13.29
N LEU A 19 19.58 -12.54 12.11
CA LEU A 19 18.89 -12.33 10.84
C LEU A 19 17.74 -13.35 10.80
N SER A 20 16.49 -12.87 10.75
CA SER A 20 15.32 -13.73 10.55
C SER A 20 15.53 -14.56 9.28
N GLN A 21 15.67 -15.88 9.42
CA GLN A 21 15.79 -16.77 8.26
C GLN A 21 14.42 -16.91 7.58
N ILE A 22 14.40 -17.05 6.26
CA ILE A 22 13.16 -17.14 5.47
C ILE A 22 13.15 -18.48 4.73
N ALA A 23 12.10 -19.27 4.95
CA ALA A 23 11.78 -20.47 4.19
C ALA A 23 10.59 -20.18 3.27
N ASN A 24 10.85 -19.69 2.05
CA ASN A 24 9.81 -19.37 1.08
C ASN A 24 9.31 -20.62 0.37
N VAL A 25 8.00 -20.88 0.36
CA VAL A 25 7.40 -22.08 -0.25
C VAL A 25 7.76 -22.25 -1.74
N ILE A 26 8.03 -21.15 -2.45
CA ILE A 26 8.46 -21.18 -3.85
C ILE A 26 9.83 -21.82 -4.02
N ASP A 27 10.74 -21.60 -3.08
CA ASP A 27 12.09 -22.18 -3.10
C ASP A 27 12.06 -23.71 -2.95
N TYR A 28 10.93 -24.25 -2.46
CA TYR A 28 10.66 -25.68 -2.31
C TYR A 28 9.70 -26.24 -3.35
N GLY A 29 9.48 -25.50 -4.45
CA GLY A 29 8.75 -25.99 -5.62
C GLY A 29 7.25 -25.68 -5.63
N ALA A 30 6.75 -24.85 -4.70
CA ALA A 30 5.38 -24.37 -4.79
C ALA A 30 5.23 -23.49 -6.04
N VAL A 31 4.18 -23.72 -6.80
CA VAL A 31 3.92 -23.05 -8.07
C VAL A 31 3.01 -21.86 -7.85
N GLY A 32 1.89 -22.09 -7.15
CA GLY A 32 0.87 -21.07 -6.92
C GLY A 32 0.01 -20.74 -8.14
N ASP A 33 -0.33 -21.73 -8.97
CA ASP A 33 -1.22 -21.59 -10.14
C ASP A 33 -2.69 -22.02 -9.92
N GLY A 34 -3.03 -22.44 -8.71
CA GLY A 34 -4.37 -22.86 -8.27
C GLY A 34 -4.80 -24.23 -8.82
N LYS A 35 -3.90 -24.95 -9.48
CA LYS A 35 -4.21 -26.22 -10.15
C LYS A 35 -3.27 -27.34 -9.74
N ARG A 36 -1.99 -27.05 -9.57
CA ARG A 36 -1.00 -28.03 -9.11
C ARG A 36 -1.02 -28.15 -7.61
N ASP A 37 -0.85 -29.37 -7.15
CA ASP A 37 -0.74 -29.67 -5.72
C ASP A 37 0.60 -29.14 -5.17
N ASP A 38 0.52 -28.12 -4.33
CA ASP A 38 1.65 -27.45 -3.70
C ASP A 38 1.94 -27.99 -2.28
N THR A 39 1.21 -29.02 -1.82
CA THR A 39 1.26 -29.53 -0.44
C THR A 39 2.67 -29.96 0.00
N GLN A 40 3.42 -30.59 -0.90
CA GLN A 40 4.78 -31.05 -0.61
C GLN A 40 5.74 -29.88 -0.37
N ALA A 41 5.61 -28.81 -1.14
CA ALA A 41 6.44 -27.62 -0.99
C ALA A 41 6.16 -26.91 0.34
N PHE A 42 4.88 -26.83 0.74
CA PHE A 42 4.48 -26.30 2.04
C PHE A 42 5.00 -27.16 3.20
N SER A 43 4.92 -28.48 3.09
CA SER A 43 5.46 -29.40 4.10
C SER A 43 6.97 -29.27 4.23
N THR A 44 7.68 -29.14 3.11
CA THR A 44 9.14 -28.99 3.08
C THR A 44 9.58 -27.66 3.69
N ALA A 45 8.91 -26.56 3.34
CA ALA A 45 9.18 -25.25 3.93
C ALA A 45 8.95 -25.23 5.44
N TRP A 46 7.87 -25.90 5.91
CA TRP A 46 7.61 -26.08 7.33
C TRP A 46 8.72 -26.87 8.02
N ASP A 47 9.15 -28.01 7.45
CA ASP A 47 10.21 -28.84 8.04
C ASP A 47 11.54 -28.09 8.15
N VAL A 48 11.87 -27.26 7.15
CA VAL A 48 13.07 -26.41 7.19
C VAL A 48 12.94 -25.38 8.31
N ALA A 49 11.82 -24.66 8.37
CA ALA A 49 11.61 -23.63 9.39
C ALA A 49 11.59 -24.23 10.81
N CYS A 50 10.94 -25.38 10.98
CA CYS A 50 10.78 -26.04 12.27
C CYS A 50 12.10 -26.66 12.81
N ASN A 51 13.03 -27.03 11.91
CA ASN A 51 14.33 -27.59 12.27
C ASN A 51 15.46 -26.57 12.37
N ALA A 52 15.20 -25.30 12.08
CA ALA A 52 16.17 -24.21 12.17
C ALA A 52 16.57 -23.91 13.61
N SER A 53 17.83 -23.53 13.83
CA SER A 53 18.35 -23.19 15.16
C SER A 53 17.89 -21.81 15.64
N ASP A 54 17.56 -20.91 14.71
CA ASP A 54 17.11 -19.54 14.96
C ASP A 54 15.65 -19.36 14.54
N SER A 55 15.02 -18.30 15.02
CA SER A 55 13.65 -17.93 14.62
C SER A 55 13.57 -17.79 13.10
N THR A 56 12.62 -18.52 12.49
CA THR A 56 12.50 -18.62 11.03
C THR A 56 11.08 -18.33 10.58
N THR A 57 10.95 -17.59 9.46
CA THR A 57 9.67 -17.30 8.83
C THR A 57 9.43 -18.25 7.65
N MET A 58 8.39 -19.07 7.74
CA MET A 58 7.83 -19.75 6.57
C MET A 58 7.01 -18.72 5.78
N LEU A 59 7.49 -18.38 4.58
CA LEU A 59 6.91 -17.34 3.74
C LEU A 59 6.05 -17.94 2.63
N ILE A 60 4.79 -17.51 2.58
CA ILE A 60 3.85 -17.79 1.50
C ILE A 60 3.62 -16.46 0.74
N PRO A 61 4.17 -16.29 -0.47
CA PRO A 61 4.15 -15.00 -1.16
C PRO A 61 2.78 -14.64 -1.76
N SER A 62 2.53 -13.34 -1.93
CA SER A 62 1.30 -12.81 -2.55
C SER A 62 1.28 -12.98 -4.07
N GLY A 63 0.14 -12.69 -4.72
CA GLY A 63 -0.02 -12.80 -6.16
C GLY A 63 -0.04 -14.23 -6.72
N LYS A 64 -0.26 -15.24 -5.85
CA LYS A 64 -0.29 -16.66 -6.20
C LYS A 64 -1.49 -17.36 -5.57
N THR A 65 -1.98 -18.40 -6.24
CA THR A 65 -3.06 -19.26 -5.74
C THR A 65 -2.51 -20.65 -5.48
N PHE A 66 -2.39 -21.10 -4.23
CA PHE A 66 -1.82 -22.41 -3.93
C PHE A 66 -2.94 -23.43 -3.71
N MET A 67 -2.91 -24.56 -4.42
CA MET A 67 -3.81 -25.68 -4.13
C MET A 67 -3.10 -26.64 -3.17
N ILE A 68 -3.62 -26.76 -1.95
CA ILE A 68 -3.07 -27.64 -0.92
C ILE A 68 -4.14 -28.64 -0.46
N TYR A 69 -3.75 -29.90 -0.33
CA TYR A 69 -4.54 -30.93 0.34
C TYR A 69 -4.42 -30.78 1.86
N PRO A 70 -5.28 -31.48 2.64
CA PRO A 70 -5.15 -31.50 4.09
C PRO A 70 -3.73 -31.88 4.53
N VAL A 71 -3.06 -30.93 5.20
CA VAL A 71 -1.69 -31.07 5.68
C VAL A 71 -1.65 -30.73 7.17
N VAL A 72 -0.85 -31.48 7.92
CA VAL A 72 -0.63 -31.25 9.35
C VAL A 72 0.84 -30.90 9.56
N PHE A 73 1.07 -29.65 9.91
CA PHE A 73 2.39 -29.14 10.30
C PHE A 73 2.72 -29.61 11.72
N LYS A 74 3.75 -30.46 11.85
CA LYS A 74 4.11 -31.12 13.11
C LYS A 74 5.29 -30.43 13.79
N GLY A 75 5.23 -30.38 15.12
CA GLY A 75 6.36 -30.05 15.98
C GLY A 75 6.79 -31.24 16.86
N PRO A 76 7.63 -31.02 17.89
CA PRO A 76 8.14 -29.72 18.36
C PRO A 76 9.21 -29.12 17.42
N CYS A 77 9.23 -27.78 17.30
CA CYS A 77 10.25 -27.06 16.55
C CYS A 77 11.42 -26.63 17.45
N LYS A 78 12.63 -26.52 16.88
CA LYS A 78 13.84 -26.15 17.64
C LYS A 78 13.89 -24.68 18.04
N SER A 79 13.17 -23.84 17.30
CA SER A 79 13.04 -22.40 17.50
C SER A 79 11.61 -21.96 17.12
N PRO A 80 11.23 -20.70 17.43
CA PRO A 80 9.96 -20.14 16.96
C PRO A 80 9.86 -20.14 15.43
N VAL A 81 8.73 -20.63 14.92
CA VAL A 81 8.38 -20.54 13.49
C VAL A 81 7.28 -19.49 13.32
N HIS A 82 7.55 -18.49 12.49
CA HIS A 82 6.53 -17.53 12.04
C HIS A 82 5.97 -17.98 10.70
N VAL A 83 4.66 -18.16 10.59
CA VAL A 83 4.03 -18.39 9.28
C VAL A 83 3.55 -17.04 8.77
N GLN A 84 4.19 -16.53 7.72
CA GLN A 84 3.83 -15.28 7.09
C GLN A 84 3.12 -15.58 5.77
N ILE A 85 1.80 -15.39 5.78
CA ILE A 85 1.00 -15.39 4.56
C ILE A 85 0.96 -13.96 4.06
N CYS A 86 1.71 -13.67 2.99
CA CYS A 86 1.50 -12.47 2.22
C CYS A 86 0.22 -12.67 1.40
N SER A 87 -0.95 -12.39 2.00
CA SER A 87 -2.13 -12.14 1.19
C SER A 87 -2.05 -10.72 0.65
N ASP A 88 -2.48 -10.51 -0.60
CA ASP A 88 -3.09 -9.22 -0.92
C ASP A 88 -4.32 -9.12 -0.02
N ALA A 89 -4.18 -8.53 1.17
CA ALA A 89 -5.27 -8.48 2.14
C ALA A 89 -6.49 -7.82 1.46
N PRO A 90 -7.70 -8.32 1.69
CA PRO A 90 -8.85 -7.86 0.93
C PRO A 90 -9.14 -6.40 1.27
N ASP A 91 -9.57 -5.64 0.26
CA ASP A 91 -10.24 -4.38 0.50
C ASP A 91 -11.61 -4.68 1.15
N THR A 92 -12.09 -3.79 2.04
CA THR A 92 -13.38 -4.04 2.73
C THR A 92 -14.56 -4.05 1.74
N LEU A 93 -14.54 -3.18 0.73
CA LEU A 93 -15.54 -3.11 -0.32
C LEU A 93 -14.89 -2.77 -1.65
N ALA A 94 -15.21 -3.53 -2.70
CA ALA A 94 -14.72 -3.27 -4.04
C ALA A 94 -15.86 -3.28 -5.06
N PHE A 95 -15.87 -2.28 -5.94
CA PHE A 95 -16.72 -2.22 -7.12
C PHE A 95 -15.85 -2.28 -8.37
N GLY A 96 -16.08 -3.30 -9.20
CA GLY A 96 -15.37 -3.49 -10.46
C GLY A 96 -16.34 -3.51 -11.62
N ASN A 97 -16.06 -2.75 -12.67
CA ASN A 97 -16.83 -2.75 -13.92
C ASN A 97 -18.34 -2.49 -13.71
N CYS A 98 -18.64 -1.50 -12.87
CA CYS A 98 -20.01 -1.17 -12.48
C CYS A 98 -20.45 0.19 -13.05
N SER A 99 -21.75 0.45 -13.04
CA SER A 99 -22.30 1.75 -13.44
C SER A 99 -23.39 2.19 -12.48
N ASN A 100 -23.51 3.51 -12.26
CA ASN A 100 -24.55 4.12 -11.43
C ASN A 100 -24.55 3.60 -9.98
N ILE A 101 -23.38 3.63 -9.34
CA ILE A 101 -23.23 3.22 -7.94
C ILE A 101 -23.51 4.42 -7.05
N THR A 102 -24.33 4.21 -6.02
CA THR A 102 -24.47 5.16 -4.90
C THR A 102 -24.16 4.45 -3.59
N LEU A 103 -23.23 5.00 -2.82
CA LEU A 103 -22.91 4.56 -1.47
C LEU A 103 -23.04 5.75 -0.53
N GLU A 104 -23.90 5.63 0.48
CA GLU A 104 -24.23 6.75 1.35
C GLU A 104 -24.41 6.36 2.81
N GLY A 105 -23.90 7.19 3.73
CA GLY A 105 -24.20 7.10 5.16
C GLY A 105 -23.54 5.93 5.89
N LEU A 106 -22.62 5.21 5.24
CA LEU A 106 -21.97 4.04 5.82
C LEU A 106 -20.69 4.39 6.56
N ARG A 107 -20.35 3.52 7.52
CA ARG A 107 -19.14 3.59 8.33
C ARG A 107 -18.26 2.37 8.11
N PHE A 108 -16.99 2.61 7.78
CA PHE A 108 -15.95 1.59 7.58
C PHE A 108 -14.84 1.77 8.62
N VAL A 109 -14.39 0.69 9.25
CA VAL A 109 -13.40 0.74 10.33
C VAL A 109 -12.38 -0.37 10.17
N ASN A 110 -11.08 -0.02 10.22
CA ASN A 110 -9.94 -0.93 10.26
C ASN A 110 -9.93 -1.96 9.13
N SER A 111 -10.00 -1.49 7.87
CA SER A 111 -9.82 -2.38 6.73
C SER A 111 -8.44 -3.05 6.77
N PRO A 112 -8.33 -4.36 6.43
CA PRO A 112 -7.05 -5.05 6.29
C PRO A 112 -6.12 -4.43 5.24
N MET A 113 -6.69 -3.81 4.21
CA MET A 113 -6.04 -3.00 3.16
C MET A 113 -6.89 -1.74 2.91
N LYS A 114 -7.28 -1.43 1.66
CA LYS A 114 -8.07 -0.24 1.35
C LYS A 114 -9.49 -0.42 1.85
N HIS A 115 -10.18 0.63 2.26
CA HIS A 115 -11.55 0.49 2.73
C HIS A 115 -12.51 0.34 1.54
N ILE A 116 -12.37 1.19 0.52
CA ILE A 116 -13.22 1.16 -0.66
C ILE A 116 -12.34 1.23 -1.92
N SER A 117 -12.54 0.30 -2.84
CA SER A 117 -11.90 0.30 -4.16
C SER A 117 -12.93 0.42 -5.28
N ILE A 118 -12.73 1.38 -6.18
CA ILE A 118 -13.55 1.64 -7.37
C ILE A 118 -12.69 1.43 -8.59
N PHE A 119 -13.04 0.46 -9.42
CA PHE A 119 -12.28 0.10 -10.61
C PHE A 119 -13.17 -0.02 -11.84
N LYS A 120 -12.71 0.51 -12.98
CA LYS A 120 -13.40 0.40 -14.29
C LYS A 120 -14.88 0.79 -14.25
N SER A 121 -15.24 1.77 -13.43
CA SER A 121 -16.64 2.08 -13.15
C SER A 121 -17.03 3.48 -13.61
N SER A 122 -18.33 3.71 -13.83
CA SER A 122 -18.86 5.01 -14.27
C SER A 122 -20.09 5.44 -13.47
N GLY A 123 -20.30 6.74 -13.28
CA GLY A 123 -21.46 7.25 -12.54
C GLY A 123 -21.42 6.86 -11.07
N VAL A 124 -20.29 7.08 -10.40
CA VAL A 124 -20.06 6.67 -9.01
C VAL A 124 -20.33 7.84 -8.07
N GLN A 125 -21.11 7.61 -7.01
CA GLN A 125 -21.47 8.61 -6.01
C GLN A 125 -21.20 8.06 -4.61
N LEU A 126 -20.19 8.58 -3.93
CA LEU A 126 -19.82 8.19 -2.55
C LEU A 126 -20.03 9.40 -1.63
N ARG A 127 -20.99 9.32 -0.70
CA ARG A 127 -21.47 10.47 0.08
C ARG A 127 -21.61 10.16 1.56
N ASN A 128 -21.39 11.14 2.43
CA ASN A 128 -21.73 11.03 3.86
C ASN A 128 -21.07 9.80 4.53
N LEU A 129 -19.85 9.44 4.13
CA LEU A 129 -19.15 8.26 4.64
C LEU A 129 -18.27 8.62 5.84
N THR A 130 -18.08 7.65 6.74
CA THR A 130 -17.06 7.72 7.80
C THR A 130 -16.10 6.55 7.68
N ILE A 131 -14.84 6.80 7.36
CA ILE A 131 -13.81 5.78 7.12
C ILE A 131 -12.66 6.00 8.10
N LEU A 132 -12.38 5.02 8.95
CA LEU A 132 -11.41 5.15 10.04
C LEU A 132 -10.46 3.97 10.17
N ALA A 133 -9.17 4.23 10.25
CA ALA A 133 -8.13 3.30 10.69
C ALA A 133 -7.06 4.04 11.50
N PRO A 134 -6.27 3.36 12.35
CA PRO A 134 -5.12 3.98 13.03
C PRO A 134 -4.16 4.62 12.03
N GLY A 135 -3.61 5.79 12.37
CA GLY A 135 -2.71 6.56 11.48
C GLY A 135 -1.39 5.87 11.13
N GLU A 136 -1.03 4.79 11.82
CA GLU A 136 0.14 3.96 11.54
C GLU A 136 -0.20 2.71 10.71
N SER A 137 -1.46 2.54 10.28
CA SER A 137 -1.91 1.33 9.59
C SER A 137 -1.47 1.35 8.12
N PRO A 138 -0.53 0.49 7.69
CA PRO A 138 0.01 0.55 6.35
C PRO A 138 -1.05 0.19 5.30
N ASN A 139 -1.01 0.86 4.13
CA ASN A 139 -1.84 0.52 2.96
C ASN A 139 -3.35 0.57 3.19
N THR A 140 -3.79 1.32 4.20
CA THR A 140 -5.21 1.46 4.57
C THR A 140 -5.89 2.62 3.86
N ASP A 141 -5.70 2.76 2.55
CA ASP A 141 -6.33 3.85 1.79
C ASP A 141 -7.83 3.94 2.10
N GLY A 142 -8.36 5.15 2.24
CA GLY A 142 -9.78 5.33 2.50
C GLY A 142 -10.59 4.94 1.27
N ILE A 143 -10.41 5.67 0.18
CA ILE A 143 -11.03 5.36 -1.11
C ILE A 143 -9.95 5.32 -2.18
N HIS A 144 -9.86 4.21 -2.89
CA HIS A 144 -9.05 4.10 -4.10
C HIS A 144 -9.96 4.09 -5.33
N ILE A 145 -9.64 4.92 -6.31
CA ILE A 145 -10.37 4.98 -7.59
C ILE A 145 -9.38 4.90 -8.75
N GLU A 146 -9.61 3.97 -9.66
CA GLU A 146 -8.77 3.74 -10.83
C GLU A 146 -9.62 3.35 -12.05
N GLU A 147 -9.16 3.71 -13.26
CA GLU A 147 -9.83 3.44 -14.53
C GLU A 147 -11.33 3.83 -14.57
N SER A 148 -11.74 4.85 -13.81
CA SER A 148 -13.15 5.17 -13.58
C SER A 148 -13.50 6.60 -13.97
N GLN A 149 -14.76 6.85 -14.35
CA GLN A 149 -15.17 8.12 -14.94
C GLN A 149 -16.48 8.64 -14.33
N GLN A 150 -16.71 9.95 -14.38
CA GLN A 150 -17.96 10.57 -13.90
C GLN A 150 -18.24 10.18 -12.44
N ALA A 151 -17.30 10.53 -11.55
CA ALA A 151 -17.34 10.13 -10.16
C ALA A 151 -17.43 11.35 -9.23
N GLU A 152 -18.16 11.20 -8.14
CA GLU A 152 -18.27 12.19 -7.08
C GLU A 152 -18.03 11.54 -5.71
N ILE A 153 -17.13 12.13 -4.93
CA ILE A 153 -16.87 11.76 -3.54
C ILE A 153 -17.08 13.01 -2.68
N SER A 154 -18.06 13.00 -1.77
CA SER A 154 -18.41 14.19 -1.02
C SER A 154 -18.82 13.98 0.44
N ASN A 155 -18.71 15.04 1.24
CA ASN A 155 -19.23 15.15 2.61
C ASN A 155 -18.80 14.01 3.54
N SER A 156 -17.55 13.57 3.46
CA SER A 156 -17.08 12.38 4.16
C SER A 156 -15.93 12.68 5.12
N ILE A 157 -15.84 11.89 6.18
CA ILE A 157 -14.73 11.91 7.15
C ILE A 157 -13.85 10.69 6.87
N ILE A 158 -12.57 10.92 6.58
CA ILE A 158 -11.62 9.86 6.23
C ILE A 158 -10.34 10.08 7.02
N GLY A 159 -10.03 9.16 7.92
CA GLY A 159 -8.76 9.15 8.66
C GLY A 159 -8.17 7.74 8.64
N THR A 160 -7.00 7.58 8.03
CA THR A 160 -6.37 6.26 7.85
C THR A 160 -4.85 6.36 8.03
N GLY A 161 -4.14 5.25 7.86
CA GLY A 161 -2.67 5.26 7.87
C GLY A 161 -2.02 5.45 6.49
N ASP A 162 -2.83 5.63 5.43
CA ASP A 162 -2.34 5.89 4.07
C ASP A 162 -3.17 7.02 3.41
N ASP A 163 -3.31 7.02 2.08
CA ASP A 163 -4.07 8.04 1.36
C ASP A 163 -5.54 8.07 1.82
N CYS A 164 -6.08 9.24 2.16
CA CYS A 164 -7.52 9.39 2.36
C CYS A 164 -8.27 9.00 1.09
N ILE A 165 -7.80 9.53 -0.05
CA ILE A 165 -8.28 9.16 -1.37
C ILE A 165 -7.08 9.03 -2.31
N SER A 166 -6.92 7.89 -2.95
CA SER A 166 -5.90 7.64 -3.97
C SER A 166 -6.54 7.50 -5.36
N ILE A 167 -5.95 8.16 -6.35
CA ILE A 167 -6.47 8.28 -7.73
C ILE A 167 -5.47 7.63 -8.68
N GLY A 168 -5.85 6.49 -9.25
CA GLY A 168 -5.08 5.71 -10.21
C GLY A 168 -5.27 6.17 -11.66
N SER A 169 -4.53 5.51 -12.56
CA SER A 169 -4.53 5.84 -13.99
C SER A 169 -5.87 5.56 -14.65
N GLY A 170 -6.19 6.25 -15.73
CA GLY A 170 -7.46 6.11 -16.45
C GLY A 170 -8.65 6.78 -15.78
N THR A 171 -8.44 7.48 -14.66
CA THR A 171 -9.51 8.21 -13.97
C THR A 171 -9.77 9.57 -14.60
N SER A 172 -11.04 9.89 -14.88
CA SER A 172 -11.42 11.20 -15.43
C SER A 172 -12.75 11.74 -14.92
N ASN A 173 -12.94 13.06 -14.98
CA ASN A 173 -14.17 13.73 -14.54
C ASN A 173 -14.56 13.30 -13.10
N LEU A 174 -13.66 13.61 -12.16
CA LEU A 174 -13.77 13.26 -10.74
C LEU A 174 -13.89 14.53 -9.90
N ASN A 175 -14.98 14.62 -9.15
CA ASN A 175 -15.22 15.70 -8.20
C ASN A 175 -15.08 15.16 -6.77
N ILE A 176 -14.15 15.74 -6.02
CA ILE A 176 -13.94 15.45 -4.59
C ILE A 176 -14.20 16.73 -3.81
N THR A 177 -15.20 16.71 -2.93
CA THR A 177 -15.59 17.93 -2.22
C THR A 177 -15.91 17.70 -0.75
N GLN A 178 -15.65 18.69 0.10
CA GLN A 178 -16.07 18.66 1.51
C GLN A 178 -15.59 17.42 2.28
N ILE A 179 -14.36 16.97 2.00
CA ILE A 179 -13.73 15.85 2.73
C ILE A 179 -13.01 16.39 3.96
N ASN A 180 -13.22 15.76 5.11
CA ASN A 180 -12.37 15.93 6.27
C ASN A 180 -11.36 14.77 6.30
N CYS A 181 -10.15 15.04 5.81
CA CYS A 181 -9.07 14.08 5.64
C CYS A 181 -8.05 14.22 6.78
N GLY A 182 -7.82 13.16 7.54
CA GLY A 182 -6.82 13.21 8.61
C GLY A 182 -7.12 12.29 9.80
N PRO A 183 -6.11 11.57 10.32
CA PRO A 183 -4.72 11.49 9.84
C PRO A 183 -4.59 10.73 8.50
N GLY A 184 -3.37 10.67 7.94
CA GLY A 184 -3.06 9.90 6.71
C GLY A 184 -2.12 10.62 5.74
N HIS A 185 -2.07 10.17 4.49
CA HIS A 185 -1.19 10.70 3.44
C HIS A 185 -1.80 11.80 2.56
N GLY A 186 -3.06 12.17 2.80
CA GLY A 186 -3.77 13.19 2.04
C GLY A 186 -4.58 12.62 0.88
N ILE A 187 -4.87 13.46 -0.11
CA ILE A 187 -5.47 13.03 -1.38
C ILE A 187 -4.36 13.00 -2.44
N SER A 188 -4.17 11.83 -3.05
CA SER A 188 -3.04 11.55 -3.92
C SER A 188 -3.47 11.12 -5.32
N ILE A 189 -2.95 11.79 -6.34
CA ILE A 189 -2.94 11.29 -7.72
C ILE A 189 -1.67 10.45 -7.92
N GLY A 190 -1.84 9.17 -8.25
CA GLY A 190 -0.77 8.22 -8.50
C GLY A 190 -0.44 7.30 -7.31
N SER A 191 0.66 6.53 -7.38
CA SER A 191 1.76 6.72 -8.34
C SER A 191 1.41 6.34 -9.79
N LEU A 192 1.76 7.19 -10.73
CA LEU A 192 1.49 7.00 -12.16
C LEU A 192 2.76 6.62 -12.94
N GLY A 193 2.61 5.81 -13.99
CA GLY A 193 3.70 5.49 -14.92
C GLY A 193 4.72 4.47 -14.41
N ARG A 194 4.37 3.67 -13.40
CA ARG A 194 5.26 2.64 -12.84
C ARG A 194 5.74 1.70 -13.93
N GLY A 195 7.04 1.42 -13.98
CA GLY A 195 7.62 0.53 -14.99
C GLY A 195 7.62 1.11 -16.41
N GLY A 196 7.59 2.44 -16.56
CA GLY A 196 7.60 3.11 -17.85
C GLY A 196 6.25 3.11 -18.58
N THR A 197 5.16 2.75 -17.88
CA THR A 197 3.83 2.70 -18.48
C THR A 197 3.30 4.08 -18.83
N LYS A 198 2.34 4.12 -19.76
CA LYS A 198 1.56 5.32 -20.03
C LYS A 198 0.44 5.44 -19.00
N ALA A 199 0.29 6.62 -18.40
CA ALA A 199 -0.76 6.90 -17.43
C ALA A 199 -1.46 8.23 -17.73
N THR A 200 -2.77 8.27 -17.51
CA THR A 200 -3.57 9.49 -17.74
C THR A 200 -4.53 9.74 -16.59
N VAL A 201 -4.61 10.97 -16.11
CA VAL A 201 -5.63 11.43 -15.18
C VAL A 201 -6.04 12.83 -15.61
N ASN A 202 -7.34 13.09 -15.79
CA ASN A 202 -7.79 14.38 -16.29
C ASN A 202 -9.11 14.84 -15.68
N GLN A 203 -9.33 16.16 -15.63
CA GLN A 203 -10.59 16.76 -15.15
C GLN A 203 -10.90 16.34 -13.72
N VAL A 204 -9.99 16.66 -12.80
CA VAL A 204 -10.16 16.37 -11.36
C VAL A 204 -10.31 17.68 -10.59
N LEU A 205 -11.42 17.83 -9.87
CA LEU A 205 -11.64 18.93 -8.95
C LEU A 205 -11.57 18.41 -7.52
N ILE A 206 -10.63 18.93 -6.73
CA ILE A 206 -10.59 18.71 -5.28
C ILE A 206 -10.83 20.05 -4.60
N SER A 207 -11.99 20.21 -3.96
CA SER A 207 -12.39 21.51 -3.41
C SER A 207 -13.03 21.47 -2.04
N ASN A 208 -12.87 22.55 -1.27
CA ASN A 208 -13.45 22.73 0.06
C ASN A 208 -13.15 21.57 1.03
N CYS A 209 -12.01 20.90 0.86
CA CYS A 209 -11.57 19.82 1.75
C CYS A 209 -10.73 20.39 2.90
N LYS A 210 -10.79 19.72 4.05
CA LYS A 210 -9.97 20.00 5.22
C LYS A 210 -8.98 18.86 5.40
N PHE A 211 -7.72 19.19 5.61
CA PHE A 211 -6.63 18.26 5.87
C PHE A 211 -6.10 18.53 7.26
N ASN A 212 -6.09 17.52 8.12
CA ASN A 212 -5.66 17.65 9.51
C ASN A 212 -4.64 16.57 9.87
N LYS A 213 -3.44 16.96 10.32
CA LYS A 213 -2.38 16.01 10.76
C LYS A 213 -2.06 14.94 9.72
N THR A 214 -2.00 15.34 8.45
CA THR A 214 -1.63 14.46 7.34
C THR A 214 -0.18 14.72 6.90
N THR A 215 0.47 13.71 6.32
CA THR A 215 1.82 13.89 5.76
C THR A 215 1.78 14.75 4.50
N ASN A 216 0.69 14.69 3.73
CA ASN A 216 0.45 15.60 2.62
C ASN A 216 -1.01 16.06 2.60
N GLY A 217 -1.27 17.22 2.02
CA GLY A 217 -2.63 17.66 1.70
C GLY A 217 -3.03 17.10 0.35
N LEU A 218 -2.47 17.68 -0.71
CA LEU A 218 -2.72 17.30 -2.10
C LEU A 218 -1.42 16.85 -2.75
N ARG A 219 -1.41 15.66 -3.33
CA ARG A 219 -0.18 15.03 -3.83
C ARG A 219 -0.34 14.51 -5.25
N ILE A 220 0.69 14.67 -6.07
CA ILE A 220 0.82 14.01 -7.37
C ILE A 220 2.15 13.24 -7.40
N LYS A 221 2.11 11.96 -7.72
CA LYS A 221 3.25 11.03 -7.75
C LYS A 221 3.40 10.44 -9.15
N THR A 222 4.54 10.65 -9.81
CA THR A 222 4.86 9.95 -11.07
C THR A 222 6.23 9.28 -11.00
N TRP A 223 6.35 8.12 -11.63
CA TRP A 223 7.60 7.38 -11.73
C TRP A 223 8.50 7.94 -12.85
N PRO A 224 9.83 8.00 -12.66
CA PRO A 224 10.77 8.23 -13.74
C PRO A 224 10.58 7.24 -14.89
N GLY A 225 10.67 7.71 -16.13
CA GLY A 225 10.49 6.90 -17.33
C GLY A 225 9.02 6.61 -17.70
N GLY A 226 8.07 6.91 -16.82
CA GLY A 226 6.65 6.89 -17.15
C GLY A 226 6.29 7.94 -18.21
N SER A 227 5.20 7.71 -18.94
CA SER A 227 4.70 8.64 -19.96
C SER A 227 3.20 8.92 -19.78
N GLY A 228 2.66 9.88 -20.52
CA GLY A 228 1.24 10.21 -20.50
C GLY A 228 0.95 11.62 -20.02
N LEU A 229 -0.21 11.84 -19.39
CA LEU A 229 -0.71 13.20 -19.13
C LEU A 229 -1.58 13.28 -17.88
N VAL A 230 -1.21 14.17 -16.97
CA VAL A 230 -2.05 14.64 -15.86
C VAL A 230 -2.44 16.08 -16.16
N ASN A 231 -3.70 16.36 -16.47
CA ASN A 231 -4.13 17.70 -16.86
C ASN A 231 -5.52 18.08 -16.32
N ASP A 232 -5.84 19.38 -16.36
CA ASP A 232 -7.10 19.93 -15.83
C ASP A 232 -7.39 19.47 -14.39
N ILE A 233 -6.38 19.61 -13.53
CA ILE A 233 -6.47 19.34 -12.09
C ILE A 233 -6.66 20.67 -11.36
N LYS A 234 -7.73 20.79 -10.56
CA LYS A 234 -8.08 22.00 -9.85
C LYS A 234 -8.18 21.74 -8.36
N PHE A 235 -7.44 22.54 -7.59
CA PHE A 235 -7.48 22.55 -6.13
C PHE A 235 -8.08 23.90 -5.68
N VAL A 236 -9.23 23.89 -5.01
CA VAL A 236 -9.99 25.14 -4.73
C VAL A 236 -10.49 25.17 -3.28
N GLY A 237 -10.14 26.20 -2.52
CA GLY A 237 -10.72 26.42 -1.18
C GLY A 237 -10.37 25.35 -0.14
N ASN A 238 -9.27 24.63 -0.32
CA ASN A 238 -8.82 23.59 0.63
C ASN A 238 -8.10 24.22 1.83
N ASN A 239 -8.27 23.63 3.01
CA ASN A 239 -7.65 24.08 4.26
C ASN A 239 -6.71 23.01 4.82
N PHE A 240 -5.52 23.43 5.28
CA PHE A 240 -4.47 22.56 5.79
C PHE A 240 -4.14 22.97 7.23
N THR A 241 -4.34 22.05 8.19
CA THR A 241 -4.03 22.22 9.61
C THR A 241 -3.04 21.14 10.03
N GLU A 242 -1.85 21.54 10.50
CA GLU A 242 -0.80 20.59 10.91
C GLU A 242 -0.44 19.56 9.81
N VAL A 243 -0.49 19.99 8.54
CA VAL A 243 -0.15 19.17 7.38
C VAL A 243 1.32 19.39 7.01
N TYR A 244 2.08 18.31 6.87
CA TYR A 244 3.53 18.42 6.61
C TYR A 244 3.82 19.00 5.22
N ASN A 245 3.24 18.43 4.15
CA ASN A 245 3.31 18.99 2.80
C ASN A 245 1.90 19.39 2.29
N PRO A 246 1.46 20.66 2.39
CA PRO A 246 0.14 21.06 1.91
C PRO A 246 -0.13 20.67 0.45
N ILE A 247 0.85 20.89 -0.44
CA ILE A 247 0.83 20.42 -1.82
C ILE A 247 2.22 19.88 -2.19
N ILE A 248 2.28 18.71 -2.81
CA ILE A 248 3.53 18.14 -3.34
C ILE A 248 3.32 17.46 -4.69
N ILE A 249 4.19 17.79 -5.65
CA ILE A 249 4.23 17.13 -6.97
C ILE A 249 5.61 16.50 -7.11
N ASN A 250 5.66 15.17 -7.06
CA ASN A 250 6.90 14.40 -7.15
C ASN A 250 6.95 13.64 -8.47
N GLN A 251 7.80 14.11 -9.38
CA GLN A 251 8.03 13.46 -10.69
C GLN A 251 9.08 12.34 -10.66
N PHE A 252 9.76 12.18 -9.52
CA PHE A 252 10.78 11.17 -9.29
C PHE A 252 10.35 10.23 -8.17
N TYR A 253 9.08 9.84 -8.17
CA TYR A 253 8.55 8.93 -7.17
C TYR A 253 9.23 7.56 -7.27
N CYS A 254 9.62 7.01 -6.12
CA CYS A 254 10.19 5.69 -6.01
C CYS A 254 9.77 5.04 -4.68
N ASP A 255 9.53 3.72 -4.72
CA ASP A 255 9.44 2.92 -3.51
C ASP A 255 10.84 2.81 -2.89
N HIS A 256 10.95 2.83 -1.56
CA HIS A 256 12.22 2.89 -0.85
C HIS A 256 13.11 1.64 -1.03
N SER A 257 12.80 0.76 -1.99
CA SER A 257 13.43 -0.55 -2.19
C SER A 257 14.48 -0.60 -3.31
N LYS A 258 14.58 0.41 -4.18
CA LYS A 258 15.58 0.44 -5.25
C LYS A 258 16.10 1.85 -5.48
N ASN A 259 17.44 1.97 -5.54
CA ASN A 259 18.17 3.17 -5.94
C ASN A 259 17.43 3.94 -7.03
N CYS A 260 16.80 5.04 -6.63
CA CYS A 260 16.18 5.99 -7.54
C CYS A 260 17.35 6.65 -8.27
N GLY A 261 17.70 6.12 -9.45
CA GLY A 261 18.78 6.68 -10.26
C GLY A 261 18.56 8.18 -10.37
N THR A 262 19.55 8.94 -9.92
CA THR A 262 19.58 10.40 -10.08
C THR A 262 19.61 10.68 -11.58
N GLY A 263 18.44 10.79 -12.18
CA GLY A 263 18.27 11.20 -13.56
C GLY A 263 18.69 12.65 -13.65
N VAL A 264 19.98 12.88 -13.88
CA VAL A 264 20.51 14.16 -14.33
C VAL A 264 19.85 14.44 -15.67
N CYS A 265 19.13 15.56 -15.75
CA CYS A 265 18.64 16.09 -17.01
C CYS A 265 19.84 16.38 -17.91
N ASN A 266 19.91 15.73 -19.08
CA ASN A 266 20.66 16.20 -20.23
C ASN A 266 19.67 16.66 -21.30
#